data_AF-L0A5Y7-F1
#
_entry.id   AF-L0A5Y7-F1
#
_cell.length_a   1.000
_cell.length_b   1.000
_cell.length_c   1.000
_cell.angle_alpha   90.00
_cell.angle_beta   90.00
_cell.angle_gamma   90.00
#
_symmetry.space_group_name_H-M   'P 1'
#
loop_
_entity.id
_entity.type
_entity.pdbx_description
1 polymer ?
#
loop_
_entity_poly.entity_id
_entity_poly.type
_entity_poly.pdbx_seq_one_letter_code
_entity_poly.pdbx_strand_id
1 'polypeptide(L)'
;MCRVATSTPRLLNVERQGLTVVLHVRDQHGQQSQVRCGQGESLNPRNWQWSRNSLAAFVRDDPQAYVSFTDGGRQHRFAVSTEEQLLQFKRILNSPVA
;
A
#
# COMPACT_ATOMS: atom_id res chain seq x y z
N MET A 1 -14.62 10.61 -25.24
CA MET A 1 -13.24 11.07 -25.01
C MET A 1 -12.76 10.52 -23.69
N CYS A 2 -11.63 9.81 -23.72
CA CYS A 2 -11.07 9.03 -22.62
C CYS A 2 -10.46 9.92 -21.53
N ARG A 3 -10.87 9.73 -20.28
CA ARG A 3 -10.06 10.02 -19.09
C ARG A 3 -10.36 8.96 -18.03
N VAL A 4 -9.71 7.81 -18.14
CA VAL A 4 -9.58 6.92 -16.98
C VAL A 4 -8.54 7.59 -16.10
N ALA A 5 -8.99 8.43 -15.16
CA ALA A 5 -8.17 8.69 -13.99
C ALA A 5 -8.06 7.35 -13.28
N THR A 6 -6.99 6.60 -13.54
CA THR A 6 -6.64 5.39 -12.79
C THR A 6 -6.11 5.86 -11.43
N SER A 7 -7.00 6.44 -10.63
CA SER A 7 -6.68 7.02 -9.34
C SER A 7 -6.33 5.86 -8.41
N THR A 8 -5.03 5.65 -8.20
CA THR A 8 -4.55 4.56 -7.37
C THR A 8 -5.09 4.76 -5.94
N PRO A 9 -5.72 3.75 -5.33
CA PRO A 9 -6.24 3.87 -3.97
C PRO A 9 -5.12 4.21 -2.99
N ARG A 10 -5.41 5.05 -2.00
CA ARG A 10 -4.42 5.55 -1.05
C ARG A 10 -4.40 4.70 0.21
N LEU A 11 -3.23 4.21 0.59
CA LEU A 11 -3.01 3.55 1.86
C LEU A 11 -2.93 4.60 2.97
N LEU A 12 -3.84 4.48 3.94
CA LEU A 12 -3.95 5.36 5.10
C LEU A 12 -3.22 4.78 6.31
N ASN A 13 -3.32 3.47 6.52
CA ASN A 13 -2.73 2.78 7.66
C ASN A 13 -2.46 1.31 7.36
N VAL A 14 -1.51 0.71 8.10
CA VAL A 14 -1.22 -0.72 8.09
C VAL A 14 -1.23 -1.21 9.52
N GLU A 15 -1.97 -2.27 9.77
CA GLU A 15 -1.99 -2.98 11.04
C GLU A 15 -1.50 -4.41 10.82
N ARG A 16 -0.81 -4.98 11.82
CA ARG A 16 -0.44 -6.38 11.85
C ARG A 16 -1.03 -7.03 13.09
N GLN A 17 -1.94 -7.98 12.89
CA GLN A 17 -2.64 -8.75 13.91
C GLN A 17 -2.22 -10.22 13.76
N GLY A 18 -1.14 -10.61 14.46
CA GLY A 18 -0.56 -11.95 14.35
C GLY A 18 -0.09 -12.25 12.92
N LEU A 19 -0.72 -13.26 12.30
CA LEU A 19 -0.52 -13.66 10.90
C LEU A 19 -1.49 -12.96 9.95
N THR A 20 -2.07 -11.81 10.29
CA THR A 20 -2.90 -11.03 9.38
C THR A 20 -2.41 -9.60 9.32
N VAL A 21 -2.36 -9.04 8.11
CA VAL A 21 -2.06 -7.64 7.85
C VAL A 21 -3.34 -6.97 7.36
N VAL A 22 -3.73 -5.88 7.99
CA VAL A 22 -4.90 -5.10 7.60
C VAL A 22 -4.44 -3.77 7.02
N LEU A 23 -4.81 -3.52 5.77
CA LEU A 23 -4.54 -2.26 5.07
C LEU A 23 -5.80 -1.41 5.07
N HIS A 24 -5.71 -0.20 5.59
CA HIS A 24 -6.79 0.77 5.56
C HIS A 24 -6.59 1.64 4.34
N VAL A 25 -7.47 1.56 3.37
CA VAL A 25 -7.31 2.22 2.08
C VAL A 25 -8.47 3.16 1.81
N ARG A 26 -8.17 4.29 1.17
CA ARG A 26 -9.15 5.24 0.67
C ARG A 26 -9.19 5.16 -0.85
N ASP A 27 -10.36 4.89 -1.39
CA ASP A 27 -10.56 4.89 -2.84
C ASP A 27 -10.64 6.32 -3.40
N GLN A 28 -10.86 6.42 -4.69
CA GLN A 28 -10.97 7.70 -5.41
C GLN A 28 -12.23 8.51 -5.09
N HIS A 29 -13.27 7.86 -4.55
CA HIS A 29 -14.51 8.52 -4.13
C HIS A 29 -14.43 8.96 -2.66
N GLY A 30 -13.29 8.78 -2.00
CA GLY A 30 -13.09 9.08 -0.59
C GLY A 30 -13.62 7.99 0.35
N GLN A 31 -14.13 6.88 -0.18
CA GLN A 31 -14.61 5.75 0.60
C GLN A 31 -13.43 5.01 1.24
N GLN A 32 -13.54 4.75 2.54
CA GLN A 32 -12.54 3.96 3.26
C GLN A 32 -12.94 2.49 3.27
N SER A 33 -11.99 1.60 3.03
CA SER A 33 -12.16 0.15 3.06
C SER A 33 -10.94 -0.52 3.70
N GLN A 34 -11.11 -1.78 4.10
CA GLN A 34 -10.05 -2.61 4.67
C GLN A 34 -9.68 -3.73 3.71
N VAL A 35 -8.40 -3.91 3.44
CA VAL A 35 -7.86 -5.08 2.71
C VAL A 35 -7.12 -5.95 3.70
N ARG A 36 -7.61 -7.17 3.95
CA ARG A 36 -7.02 -8.11 4.90
C ARG A 36 -6.17 -9.12 4.14
N CYS A 37 -4.87 -9.15 4.45
CA CYS A 37 -3.89 -10.06 3.87
C CYS A 37 -3.46 -11.03 4.97
N GLY A 38 -3.97 -12.26 4.99
CA GLY A 38 -3.83 -13.14 6.16
C GLY A 38 -3.69 -14.63 5.87
N GLN A 39 -3.55 -15.04 4.60
CA GLN A 39 -3.37 -16.44 4.25
C GLN A 39 -2.23 -16.61 3.22
N GLY A 40 -1.27 -17.48 3.52
CA GLY A 40 -0.22 -17.86 2.58
C GLY A 40 0.85 -16.79 2.31
N GLU A 41 1.15 -16.56 1.03
CA GLU A 41 2.32 -15.81 0.56
C GLU A 41 2.21 -14.28 0.74
N SER A 42 1.00 -13.73 0.91
CA SER A 42 0.78 -12.27 1.04
C SER A 42 1.35 -11.69 2.34
N LEU A 43 1.62 -12.53 3.35
CA LEU A 43 2.24 -12.14 4.62
C LEU A 43 3.76 -12.03 4.53
N ASN A 44 4.38 -12.62 3.50
CA ASN A 44 5.81 -12.59 3.36
C ASN A 44 6.25 -11.16 2.98
N PRO A 45 6.98 -10.44 3.85
CA PRO A 45 7.39 -9.06 3.55
C PRO A 45 8.25 -8.95 2.27
N ARG A 46 8.85 -10.05 1.81
CA ARG A 46 9.61 -10.12 0.55
C ARG A 46 8.73 -9.97 -0.70
N ASN A 47 7.45 -10.29 -0.60
CA ASN A 47 6.49 -10.15 -1.70
C ASN A 47 5.96 -8.71 -1.84
N TRP A 48 6.33 -7.83 -0.91
CA TRP A 48 5.94 -6.43 -0.90
C TRP A 48 7.04 -5.59 -1.54
N GLN A 49 6.69 -4.90 -2.61
CA GLN A 49 7.51 -3.92 -3.28
C GLN A 49 7.17 -2.53 -2.74
N TRP A 50 8.21 -1.83 -2.29
CA TRP A 50 8.13 -0.50 -1.71
C TRP A 50 8.83 0.47 -2.65
N SER A 51 8.07 1.15 -3.50
CA SER A 51 8.60 2.12 -4.44
C SER A 51 8.66 3.50 -3.80
N ARG A 52 9.85 4.09 -3.79
CA ARG A 52 10.09 5.49 -3.46
C ARG A 52 10.28 6.22 -4.78
N ASN A 53 9.38 7.12 -5.15
CA ASN A 53 9.66 8.01 -6.26
C ASN A 53 10.59 9.11 -5.73
N SER A 54 11.90 8.82 -5.77
CA SER A 54 12.94 9.77 -5.45
C SER A 54 12.92 10.91 -6.47
N LEU A 55 12.47 12.09 -6.04
CA LEU A 55 12.76 13.40 -6.63
C LEU A 55 12.72 13.50 -8.18
N ALA A 56 11.59 13.90 -8.79
CA ALA A 56 11.62 14.77 -10.00
C ALA A 56 10.26 15.10 -10.66
N ALA A 57 9.11 14.57 -10.22
CA ALA A 57 7.84 14.94 -10.85
C ALA A 57 6.97 15.73 -9.87
N PHE A 58 7.12 17.05 -9.87
CA PHE A 58 6.18 18.03 -9.28
C PHE A 58 4.82 18.00 -10.02
N VAL A 59 4.20 16.84 -10.13
CA VAL A 59 2.78 16.74 -10.50
C VAL A 59 2.02 16.69 -9.19
N ARG A 60 1.27 17.75 -8.89
CA ARG A 60 0.54 17.96 -7.63
C ARG A 60 -0.44 16.83 -7.24
N ASP A 61 -0.64 15.86 -8.11
CA ASP A 61 -1.59 14.75 -7.97
C ASP A 61 -0.95 13.35 -8.03
N ASP A 62 0.38 13.22 -8.19
CA ASP A 62 1.04 11.90 -8.19
C ASP A 62 1.55 11.52 -6.79
N PRO A 63 1.14 10.36 -6.25
CA PRO A 63 1.66 9.84 -4.99
C PRO A 63 3.19 9.73 -5.00
N GLN A 64 3.83 10.33 -3.99
CA GLN A 64 5.29 10.34 -3.83
C GLN A 64 5.89 8.95 -3.55
N ALA A 65 5.06 7.99 -3.14
CA ALA A 65 5.47 6.62 -2.87
C ALA A 65 4.34 5.63 -3.15
N TYR A 66 4.71 4.39 -3.45
CA TYR A 66 3.77 3.29 -3.68
C TYR A 66 4.17 2.05 -2.92
N VAL A 67 3.17 1.29 -2.48
CA VAL A 67 3.34 -0.09 -2.03
C VAL A 67 2.55 -1.01 -2.94
N SER A 68 3.16 -2.13 -3.34
CA SER A 68 2.47 -3.14 -4.13
C SER A 68 2.89 -4.54 -3.74
N PHE A 69 1.96 -5.49 -3.84
CA PHE A 69 2.21 -6.90 -3.57
C PHE A 69 1.25 -7.73 -4.44
N THR A 70 1.55 -9.01 -4.56
CA THR A 70 0.67 -9.96 -5.25
C THR A 70 0.05 -10.89 -4.21
N ASP A 71 -1.26 -11.06 -4.29
CA ASP A 71 -2.03 -11.98 -3.45
C ASP A 71 -2.95 -12.81 -4.34
N GLY A 72 -2.87 -14.15 -4.27
CA GLY A 72 -3.70 -15.03 -5.09
C GLY A 72 -3.62 -14.79 -6.61
N GLY A 73 -2.48 -14.32 -7.12
CA GLY A 73 -2.29 -13.95 -8.53
C GLY A 73 -2.81 -12.55 -8.91
N ARG A 74 -3.40 -11.81 -7.96
CA ARG A 74 -3.86 -10.43 -8.15
C ARG A 74 -2.82 -9.46 -7.62
N GLN A 75 -2.40 -8.51 -8.46
CA GLN A 75 -1.55 -7.42 -8.03
C GLN A 75 -2.37 -6.34 -7.32
N HIS A 76 -1.96 -5.98 -6.12
CA HIS A 76 -2.45 -4.84 -5.36
C HIS A 76 -1.42 -3.73 -5.40
N ARG A 77 -1.88 -2.48 -5.61
CA ARG A 77 -1.03 -1.29 -5.58
C ARG A 77 -1.76 -0.18 -4.86
N PHE A 78 -1.07 0.46 -3.92
CA PHE A 78 -1.59 1.56 -3.13
C PHE A 78 -0.61 2.73 -3.11
N ALA A 79 -1.16 3.93 -3.27
CA ALA A 79 -0.49 5.19 -3.12
C ALA A 79 -0.21 5.48 -1.63
N VAL A 80 0.96 5.98 -1.30
CA VAL A 80 1.31 6.42 0.06
C VAL A 80 1.62 7.91 0.02
N SER A 81 1.16 8.65 1.04
CA SER A 81 1.20 10.11 1.02
C SER A 81 2.60 10.66 1.26
N THR A 82 3.40 9.99 2.09
CA THR A 82 4.75 10.44 2.45
C THR A 82 5.74 9.26 2.56
N GLU A 83 7.03 9.55 2.46
CA GLU A 83 8.07 8.53 2.64
C GLU A 83 8.12 8.02 4.09
N GLU A 84 7.89 8.87 5.08
CA GLU A 84 7.85 8.46 6.50
C GLU A 84 6.75 7.44 6.75
N GLN A 85 5.57 7.62 6.15
CA GLN A 85 4.49 6.65 6.21
C GLN A 85 4.89 5.32 5.56
N LEU A 86 5.54 5.38 4.38
CA LEU A 86 6.02 4.18 3.69
C LEU A 86 7.00 3.39 4.57
N LEU A 87 7.96 4.08 5.21
CA LEU A 87 8.93 3.48 6.11
C LEU A 87 8.26 2.91 7.36
N GLN A 88 7.28 3.61 7.94
CA GLN A 88 6.50 3.12 9.07
C GLN A 88 5.74 1.84 8.72
N PHE A 89 5.03 1.81 7.59
CA PHE A 89 4.29 0.63 7.13
C PHE A 89 5.22 -0.55 6.87
N LYS A 90 6.37 -0.29 6.24
CA LYS A 90 7.41 -1.31 6.05
C LYS A 90 7.90 -1.86 7.39
N ARG A 91 8.11 -1.02 8.40
CA ARG A 91 8.51 -1.46 9.75
C ARG A 91 7.45 -2.38 10.37
N ILE A 92 6.17 -1.98 10.36
CA ILE A 92 5.06 -2.77 10.91
C ILE A 92 5.02 -4.17 10.30
N LEU A 93 5.19 -4.28 8.98
CA LEU A 93 5.22 -5.55 8.26
C LEU A 93 6.47 -6.41 8.53
N ASN A 94 7.61 -5.79 8.86
CA ASN A 94 8.83 -6.51 9.18
C ASN A 94 9.01 -6.78 10.68
N SER A 95 8.20 -6.17 11.55
CA SER A 95 8.24 -6.42 12.99
C SER A 95 7.91 -7.89 13.29
N PRO A 96 8.70 -8.58 14.13
CA PRO A 96 8.41 -9.97 14.51
C PRO A 96 7.03 -10.06 15.16
N VAL A 97 6.31 -11.15 14.88
CA VAL A 97 5.07 -11.47 15.60
C VAL A 97 5.50 -11.95 16.98
N ALA A 98 5.07 -11.24 18.02
CA ALA A 98 5.29 -11.60 19.42
C ALA A 98 4.43 -12.80 19.84
#